data_AF-A0A6A0IFM5-F1
#
_entry.id   AF-A0A6A0IFM5-F1
#
_cell.length_a   1.000
_cell.length_b   1.000
_cell.length_c   1.000
_cell.angle_alpha   90.00
_cell.angle_beta   90.00
_cell.angle_gamma   90.00
#
_symmetry.space_group_name_H-M   'P 1'
#
loop_
_entity.id
_entity.type
_entity.pdbx_description
1 polymer ?
#
loop_
_entity_poly.entity_id
_entity_poly.type
_entity_poly.pdbx_seq_one_letter_code
_entity_poly.pdbx_strand_id
1 'polypeptide(L)'
;MNPTVGRILSLLARGSAPAVPTLDGFVDSLLQKFENCRQGLKDEALGGAPGPVETFFLDLYEKELPRLRDAVRREEPHLTPAAREEYVRKVDELVRKVLVPAYVRVSAPFTRRERNDFYVLPASLHLVERLFWGGLGIAAGSFVVWAPFIPIWSKDVVLPFAVAGLFFPNLRQYLSMRRYERELNQLVSRADREIGRIDTAYLTSGEAEAERDRGEASEAALEPESPEAAEARRRLAAALAAAAKGDP
;
A
#
# COMPACT_ATOMS: atom_id res chain seq x y z
N MET A 1 7.35 7.40 30.21
CA MET A 1 7.89 6.67 29.04
C MET A 1 9.15 7.39 28.58
N ASN A 2 10.31 6.72 28.62
CA ASN A 2 11.60 7.36 28.30
C ASN A 2 11.77 7.57 26.78
N PRO A 3 12.12 8.78 26.31
CA PRO A 3 12.21 9.13 24.88
C PRO A 3 13.39 8.48 24.13
N THR A 4 14.31 7.83 24.86
CA THR A 4 15.54 7.23 24.32
C THR A 4 15.31 5.90 23.61
N VAL A 5 14.34 5.09 24.05
CA VAL A 5 14.05 3.79 23.43
C VAL A 5 13.35 3.96 22.06
N GLY A 6 12.55 5.02 21.90
CA GLY A 6 11.87 5.33 20.63
C GLY A 6 12.80 5.73 19.49
N ARG A 7 13.93 6.39 19.80
CA ARG A 7 14.93 6.82 18.79
C ARG A 7 15.81 5.70 18.25
N ILE A 8 16.04 4.65 19.04
CA ILE A 8 16.87 3.51 18.60
C ILE A 8 16.05 2.59 17.68
N LEU A 9 14.76 2.43 17.94
CA LEU A 9 13.85 1.68 17.06
C LEU A 9 13.56 2.40 15.74
N SER A 10 13.51 3.74 15.73
CA SER A 10 13.33 4.50 14.48
C SER A 10 14.56 4.46 13.57
N LEU A 11 15.76 4.22 14.11
CA LEU A 11 16.99 4.07 13.33
C LEU A 11 17.14 2.69 12.67
N LEU A 12 16.42 1.66 13.16
CA LEU A 12 16.39 0.32 12.56
C LEU A 12 15.31 0.16 11.47
N ALA A 13 14.40 1.12 11.33
CA ALA A 13 13.38 1.16 10.27
C ALA A 13 13.88 1.85 8.97
N ARG A 14 15.19 2.08 8.84
CA ARG A 14 15.80 2.81 7.73
C ARG A 14 16.10 1.85 6.56
N GLY A 15 15.07 1.57 5.76
CA GLY A 15 15.22 0.71 4.58
C GLY A 15 14.09 0.78 3.56
N SER A 16 13.17 1.74 3.66
CA SER A 16 12.19 1.97 2.61
C SER A 16 12.12 3.47 2.38
N ALA A 17 12.53 3.91 1.19
CA ALA A 17 12.20 5.26 0.74
C ALA A 17 10.69 5.47 0.92
N PRO A 18 10.22 6.66 1.37
CA PRO A 18 8.80 6.95 1.32
C PRO A 18 8.36 6.77 -0.13
N ALA A 19 7.42 5.86 -0.37
CA ALA A 19 6.78 5.77 -1.68
C ALA A 19 6.18 7.16 -1.95
N VAL A 20 6.47 7.74 -3.12
CA VAL A 20 5.77 8.93 -3.57
C VAL A 20 4.28 8.56 -3.59
N PRO A 21 3.40 9.30 -2.91
CA PRO A 21 1.99 8.97 -2.90
C PRO A 21 1.46 9.07 -4.34
N THR A 22 1.07 7.92 -4.88
CA THR A 22 0.46 7.78 -6.20
C THR A 22 -1.06 7.89 -6.07
N LEU A 23 -1.76 8.58 -6.97
CA LEU A 23 -3.22 8.76 -6.94
C LEU A 23 -3.72 9.61 -5.75
N ASP A 24 -3.01 10.68 -5.36
CA ASP A 24 -3.37 11.63 -4.28
C ASP A 24 -3.77 10.95 -2.95
N GLY A 25 -3.17 9.80 -2.63
CA GLY A 25 -3.55 9.02 -1.45
C GLY A 25 -4.94 8.37 -1.55
N PHE A 26 -5.44 8.09 -2.75
CA PHE A 26 -6.71 7.39 -2.96
C PHE A 26 -6.78 6.07 -2.19
N VAL A 27 -5.70 5.28 -2.20
CA VAL A 27 -5.64 3.99 -1.48
C VAL A 27 -5.79 4.18 0.02
N ASP A 28 -5.11 5.19 0.58
CA ASP A 28 -5.21 5.53 2.00
C ASP A 28 -6.64 5.95 2.36
N SER A 29 -7.24 6.82 1.54
CA SER A 29 -8.64 7.22 1.75
C SER A 29 -9.63 6.06 1.59
N LEU A 30 -9.38 5.12 0.67
CA LEU A 30 -10.18 3.93 0.48
C LEU A 30 -10.11 3.01 1.70
N LEU A 31 -8.91 2.71 2.20
CA LEU A 31 -8.74 1.90 3.40
C LEU A 31 -9.30 2.59 4.64
N GLN A 32 -9.14 3.90 4.76
CA GLN A 32 -9.78 4.68 5.82
C GLN A 32 -11.31 4.52 5.79
N LYS A 33 -11.91 4.51 4.58
CA LYS A 33 -13.34 4.26 4.43
C LYS A 33 -13.70 2.82 4.82
N PHE A 34 -12.89 1.84 4.45
CA PHE A 34 -13.09 0.45 4.88
C PHE A 34 -13.05 0.33 6.40
N GLU A 35 -12.09 0.98 7.08
CA GLU A 35 -12.02 1.01 8.54
C GLU A 35 -13.26 1.66 9.16
N ASN A 36 -13.72 2.79 8.64
CA ASN A 36 -14.91 3.48 9.14
C ASN A 36 -16.19 2.62 8.98
N CYS A 37 -16.28 1.83 7.91
CA CYS A 37 -17.43 0.97 7.64
C CYS A 37 -17.31 -0.44 8.25
N ARG A 38 -16.14 -0.80 8.81
CA ARG A 38 -15.85 -2.13 9.37
C ARG A 38 -16.81 -2.52 10.51
N GLN A 39 -17.23 -1.54 11.31
CA GLN A 39 -18.21 -1.77 12.39
C GLN A 39 -19.57 -2.25 11.87
N GLY A 40 -19.91 -1.96 10.61
CA GLY A 40 -21.16 -2.38 9.97
C GLY A 40 -21.23 -3.85 9.57
N LEU A 41 -20.14 -4.63 9.71
CA LEU A 41 -20.13 -6.06 9.43
C LEU A 41 -21.07 -6.82 10.39
N LYS A 42 -21.87 -7.75 9.88
CA LYS A 42 -22.73 -8.59 10.74
C LYS A 42 -21.92 -9.71 11.38
N ASP A 43 -22.25 -10.10 12.61
CA ASP A 43 -21.56 -11.21 13.31
C ASP A 43 -21.65 -12.52 12.53
N GLU A 44 -22.76 -12.75 11.84
CA GLU A 44 -22.97 -13.91 10.96
C GLU A 44 -21.94 -13.96 9.82
N ALA A 45 -21.60 -12.81 9.24
CA ALA A 45 -20.58 -12.71 8.19
C ALA A 45 -19.17 -12.96 8.74
N LEU A 46 -18.90 -12.59 10.00
CA LEU A 46 -17.61 -12.80 10.66
C LEU A 46 -17.40 -14.24 11.17
N GLY A 47 -18.48 -14.99 11.40
CA GLY A 47 -18.46 -16.39 11.83
C GLY A 47 -18.40 -17.41 10.69
N GLY A 48 -18.72 -16.99 9.46
CA GLY A 48 -18.79 -17.84 8.27
C GLY A 48 -17.51 -17.91 7.43
N ALA A 49 -17.67 -18.37 6.18
CA ALA A 49 -16.61 -18.37 5.16
C ALA A 49 -16.13 -16.92 4.87
N PRO A 50 -14.94 -16.70 4.28
CA PRO A 50 -14.44 -15.35 3.98
C PRO A 50 -15.25 -14.57 2.93
N GLY A 51 -16.03 -15.26 2.09
CA GLY A 51 -16.75 -14.68 0.94
C GLY A 51 -17.75 -13.56 1.26
N PRO A 52 -18.62 -13.65 2.28
CA PRO A 52 -19.57 -12.58 2.63
C PRO A 52 -18.90 -11.29 3.10
N VAL A 53 -17.76 -11.40 3.81
CA VAL A 53 -16.98 -10.23 4.24
C VAL A 53 -16.32 -9.56 3.04
N GLU A 54 -15.76 -10.36 2.12
CA GLU A 54 -15.18 -9.86 0.88
C GLU A 54 -16.22 -9.15 0.00
N THR A 55 -17.41 -9.75 -0.15
CA THR A 55 -18.52 -9.16 -0.92
C THR A 55 -18.92 -7.79 -0.35
N PHE A 56 -19.00 -7.67 0.97
CA PHE A 56 -19.32 -6.39 1.62
C PHE A 56 -18.31 -5.28 1.27
N PHE A 57 -17.01 -5.58 1.26
CA PHE A 57 -15.99 -4.59 0.91
C PHE A 57 -15.90 -4.32 -0.59
N LEU A 58 -16.20 -5.31 -1.44
CA LEU A 58 -16.36 -5.10 -2.87
C LEU A 58 -17.52 -4.15 -3.18
N ASP A 59 -18.68 -4.32 -2.53
CA ASP A 59 -19.84 -3.42 -2.68
C ASP A 59 -19.52 -1.99 -2.22
N LEU A 60 -18.69 -1.83 -1.19
CA LEU A 60 -18.20 -0.53 -0.75
C LEU A 60 -17.23 0.09 -1.76
N TYR A 61 -16.36 -0.72 -2.34
CA TYR A 61 -15.42 -0.27 -3.36
C TYR A 61 -16.12 0.16 -4.66
N GLU A 62 -17.19 -0.54 -5.06
CA GLU A 62 -17.96 -0.17 -6.26
C GLU A 62 -18.54 1.24 -6.18
N LYS A 63 -18.86 1.72 -4.97
CA LYS A 63 -19.31 3.09 -4.72
C LYS A 63 -18.19 4.12 -4.84
N GLU A 64 -16.94 3.71 -4.70
CA GLU A 64 -15.74 4.56 -4.81
C GLU A 64 -15.13 4.57 -6.22
N LEU A 65 -15.60 3.73 -7.14
CA LEU A 65 -15.12 3.72 -8.54
C LEU A 65 -15.21 5.07 -9.25
N PRO A 66 -16.28 5.88 -9.10
CA PRO A 66 -16.33 7.21 -9.70
C PRO A 66 -15.19 8.10 -9.19
N ARG A 67 -14.85 7.99 -7.90
CA ARG A 67 -13.79 8.77 -7.28
C ARG A 67 -12.40 8.37 -7.79
N LEU A 68 -12.16 7.07 -8.04
CA LEU A 68 -10.95 6.61 -8.69
C LEU A 68 -10.79 7.22 -10.09
N ARG A 69 -11.87 7.23 -10.89
CA ARG A 69 -11.86 7.86 -12.22
C ARG A 69 -11.57 9.36 -12.15
N ASP A 70 -12.13 10.05 -11.15
CA ASP A 70 -11.89 11.48 -10.95
C ASP A 70 -10.45 11.76 -10.48
N ALA A 71 -9.85 10.90 -9.65
CA ALA A 71 -8.45 11.02 -9.24
C ALA A 71 -7.50 10.87 -10.44
N VAL A 72 -7.69 9.83 -11.26
CA VAL A 72 -6.90 9.61 -12.48
C VAL A 72 -7.02 10.79 -13.46
N ARG A 73 -8.22 11.38 -13.61
CA ARG A 73 -8.42 12.56 -14.46
C ARG A 73 -7.64 13.79 -13.99
N ARG A 74 -7.41 13.93 -12.69
CA ARG A 74 -6.73 15.09 -12.11
C ARG A 74 -5.21 14.94 -12.12
N GLU A 75 -4.71 13.77 -11.77
CA GLU A 75 -3.27 13.54 -11.64
C GLU A 75 -2.58 13.26 -12.98
N GLU A 76 -3.30 12.65 -13.92
CA GLU A 76 -2.76 12.24 -15.21
C GLU A 76 -3.40 13.00 -16.40
N PRO A 77 -3.21 14.34 -16.48
CA PRO A 77 -3.79 15.13 -17.56
C PRO A 77 -3.17 14.81 -18.92
N HIS A 78 -1.92 14.33 -18.92
CA HIS A 78 -1.11 14.08 -20.11
C HIS A 78 -1.42 12.74 -20.80
N LEU A 79 -2.15 11.83 -20.14
CA LEU A 79 -2.59 10.58 -20.76
C LEU A 79 -3.71 10.82 -21.79
N THR A 80 -3.73 10.01 -22.85
CA THR A 80 -4.86 9.99 -23.81
C THR A 80 -6.14 9.46 -23.14
N PRO A 81 -7.34 9.78 -23.64
CA PRO A 81 -8.59 9.25 -23.09
C PRO A 81 -8.62 7.71 -23.01
N ALA A 82 -8.07 7.02 -24.01
CA ALA A 82 -7.99 5.56 -24.04
C ALA A 82 -6.99 5.01 -22.99
N ALA A 83 -5.83 5.64 -22.82
CA ALA A 83 -4.84 5.23 -21.82
C ALA A 83 -5.37 5.43 -20.39
N ARG A 84 -6.17 6.48 -20.14
CA ARG A 84 -6.83 6.69 -18.84
C ARG A 84 -7.80 5.57 -18.48
N GLU A 85 -8.61 5.11 -19.43
CA GLU A 85 -9.54 4.00 -19.18
C GLU A 85 -8.80 2.69 -18.89
N GLU A 86 -7.70 2.43 -19.61
CA GLU A 86 -6.87 1.26 -19.37
C GLU A 86 -6.18 1.31 -18.00
N TYR A 87 -5.66 2.47 -17.61
CA TYR A 87 -5.06 2.71 -16.30
C TYR A 87 -6.08 2.46 -15.18
N VAL A 88 -7.27 3.06 -15.28
CA VAL A 88 -8.37 2.83 -14.33
C VAL A 88 -8.70 1.34 -14.23
N ARG A 89 -8.76 0.63 -15.36
CA ARG A 89 -9.04 -0.82 -15.38
C ARG A 89 -7.95 -1.62 -14.65
N LYS A 90 -6.68 -1.29 -14.85
CA LYS A 90 -5.56 -1.98 -14.17
C LYS A 90 -5.57 -1.73 -12.67
N VAL A 91 -5.85 -0.50 -12.24
CA VAL A 91 -5.97 -0.16 -10.82
C VAL A 91 -7.21 -0.82 -10.20
N ASP A 92 -8.36 -0.82 -10.90
CA ASP A 92 -9.58 -1.52 -10.48
C ASP A 92 -9.32 -3.03 -10.29
N GLU A 93 -8.65 -3.65 -11.26
CA GLU A 93 -8.29 -5.06 -11.18
C GLU A 93 -7.35 -5.36 -9.99
N LEU A 94 -6.36 -4.50 -9.75
CA LEU A 94 -5.45 -4.60 -8.60
C LEU A 94 -6.22 -4.49 -7.27
N VAL A 95 -7.13 -3.52 -7.17
CA VAL A 95 -7.92 -3.32 -5.95
C VAL A 95 -8.82 -4.53 -5.69
N ARG A 96 -9.56 -5.00 -6.70
CA ARG A 96 -10.49 -6.13 -6.55
C ARG A 96 -9.79 -7.45 -6.28
N LYS A 97 -8.69 -7.75 -6.99
CA LYS A 97 -8.01 -9.07 -6.89
C LYS A 97 -6.98 -9.15 -5.78
N VAL A 98 -6.39 -8.02 -5.37
CA VAL A 98 -5.26 -8.01 -4.43
C VAL A 98 -5.61 -7.25 -3.16
N LEU A 99 -6.02 -5.98 -3.28
CA LEU A 99 -6.19 -5.11 -2.12
C LEU A 99 -7.34 -5.57 -1.22
N VAL A 100 -8.53 -5.78 -1.78
CA VAL A 100 -9.72 -6.17 -1.01
C VAL A 100 -9.52 -7.55 -0.34
N PRO A 101 -9.09 -8.61 -1.04
CA PRO A 101 -8.85 -9.91 -0.39
C PRO A 101 -7.73 -9.86 0.65
N ALA A 102 -6.68 -9.06 0.42
CA ALA A 102 -5.62 -8.87 1.42
C ALA A 102 -6.11 -8.12 2.66
N TYR A 103 -6.92 -7.07 2.47
CA TYR A 103 -7.53 -6.33 3.55
C TYR A 103 -8.45 -7.22 4.39
N VAL A 104 -9.36 -7.98 3.75
CA VAL A 104 -10.30 -8.88 4.42
C VAL A 104 -9.58 -9.92 5.29
N ARG A 105 -8.48 -10.50 4.79
CA ARG A 105 -7.68 -11.48 5.55
C ARG A 105 -7.11 -10.91 6.85
N VAL A 106 -6.83 -9.61 6.90
CA VAL A 106 -6.28 -8.93 8.07
C VAL A 106 -7.40 -8.39 8.97
N SER A 107 -8.43 -7.76 8.39
CA SER A 107 -9.51 -7.06 9.11
C SER A 107 -10.58 -7.98 9.67
N ALA A 108 -10.94 -9.07 8.99
CA ALA A 108 -11.98 -10.00 9.49
C ALA A 108 -11.61 -10.65 10.84
N PRO A 109 -10.43 -11.30 11.00
CA PRO A 109 -10.07 -11.91 12.28
C PRO A 109 -9.81 -10.87 13.37
N PHE A 110 -9.37 -9.66 13.00
CA PHE A 110 -9.18 -8.56 13.94
C PHE A 110 -10.51 -8.07 14.48
N THR A 111 -11.48 -7.75 13.61
CA THR A 111 -12.83 -7.32 13.98
C THR A 111 -13.52 -8.30 14.91
N ARG A 112 -13.40 -9.60 14.63
CA ARG A 112 -13.99 -10.64 15.48
C ARG A 112 -13.39 -10.63 16.90
N ARG A 113 -12.08 -10.41 17.04
CA ARG A 113 -11.41 -10.35 18.35
C ARG A 113 -11.69 -9.04 19.08
N GLU A 114 -11.75 -7.94 18.35
CA GLU A 114 -12.10 -6.63 18.89
C GLU A 114 -13.51 -6.62 19.48
N ARG A 115 -14.48 -7.27 18.81
CA ARG A 115 -15.84 -7.44 19.34
C ARG A 115 -15.92 -8.23 20.65
N ASN A 116 -14.93 -9.08 20.92
CA ASN A 116 -14.80 -9.78 22.19
C ASN A 116 -13.74 -9.13 23.11
N ASP A 117 -13.40 -7.86 22.88
CA ASP A 117 -12.42 -7.08 23.66
C ASP A 117 -11.05 -7.73 23.83
N PHE A 118 -10.61 -8.59 22.91
CA PHE A 118 -9.36 -9.34 23.15
C PHE A 118 -9.63 -10.77 23.60
N TYR A 119 -10.61 -10.97 24.47
CA TYR A 119 -10.72 -12.17 25.30
C TYR A 119 -10.86 -13.45 24.47
N VAL A 120 -10.39 -14.55 25.04
CA VAL A 120 -10.59 -15.89 24.49
C VAL A 120 -11.98 -16.40 24.89
N LEU A 121 -12.38 -16.09 26.12
CA LEU A 121 -13.68 -16.46 26.69
C LEU A 121 -14.77 -15.46 26.28
N PRO A 122 -16.05 -15.87 26.26
CA PRO A 122 -17.17 -14.98 26.00
C PRO A 122 -17.28 -13.89 27.08
N ALA A 123 -17.98 -12.79 26.77
CA ALA A 123 -18.14 -11.61 27.63
C ALA A 123 -18.48 -11.93 29.10
N SER A 124 -19.36 -12.88 29.36
CA SER A 124 -19.76 -13.29 30.72
C SER A 124 -18.62 -13.89 31.55
N LEU A 125 -17.55 -14.35 30.91
CA LEU A 125 -16.42 -15.05 31.53
C LEU A 125 -15.09 -14.26 31.41
N HIS A 126 -15.13 -12.99 30.97
CA HIS A 126 -13.92 -12.15 30.91
C HIS A 126 -13.23 -12.02 32.27
N LEU A 127 -14.00 -11.94 33.36
CA LEU A 127 -13.45 -11.92 34.72
C LEU A 127 -12.71 -13.22 35.05
N VAL A 128 -13.24 -14.36 34.62
CA VAL A 128 -12.59 -15.68 34.83
C VAL A 128 -11.26 -15.73 34.08
N GLU A 129 -11.19 -15.24 32.85
CA GLU A 129 -9.94 -15.16 32.09
C GLU A 129 -8.90 -14.30 32.84
N ARG A 130 -9.30 -13.13 33.35
CA ARG A 130 -8.42 -12.24 34.12
C ARG A 130 -7.90 -12.91 35.38
N LEU A 131 -8.78 -13.57 36.14
CA LEU A 131 -8.40 -14.29 37.35
C LEU A 131 -7.48 -15.48 37.04
N PHE A 132 -7.73 -16.19 35.93
CA PHE A 132 -6.87 -17.26 35.45
C PHE A 132 -5.45 -16.74 35.15
N TRP A 133 -5.32 -15.64 34.40
CA TRP A 133 -4.00 -15.06 34.10
C TRP A 133 -3.33 -14.48 35.35
N GLY A 134 -4.08 -13.87 36.26
CA GLY A 134 -3.56 -13.43 37.56
C GLY A 134 -3.03 -14.60 38.39
N GLY A 135 -3.79 -15.69 38.46
CA GLY A 135 -3.39 -16.94 39.13
C GLY A 135 -2.15 -17.57 38.50
N LEU A 136 -2.06 -17.58 37.17
CA LEU A 136 -0.87 -18.04 36.45
C LEU A 136 0.35 -17.15 36.74
N GLY A 137 0.14 -15.84 36.86
CA GLY A 137 1.16 -14.89 37.33
C GLY A 137 1.67 -15.23 38.73
N ILE A 138 0.76 -15.49 39.68
CA ILE A 138 1.14 -15.92 41.04
C ILE A 138 1.95 -17.22 40.99
N ALA A 139 1.49 -18.21 40.23
CA ALA A 139 2.20 -19.49 40.08
C ALA A 139 3.60 -19.30 39.50
N ALA A 140 3.75 -18.48 38.46
CA ALA A 140 5.04 -18.15 37.85
C ALA A 140 5.97 -17.40 38.83
N GLY A 141 5.46 -16.39 39.53
CA GLY A 141 6.22 -15.67 40.55
C GLY A 141 6.67 -16.58 41.69
N SER A 142 5.80 -17.50 42.12
CA SER A 142 6.10 -18.49 43.17
C SER A 142 7.18 -19.48 42.72
N PHE A 143 7.11 -19.92 41.46
CA PHE A 143 8.13 -20.78 40.86
C PHE A 143 9.50 -20.09 40.79
N VAL A 144 9.55 -18.79 40.46
CA VAL A 144 10.79 -18.00 40.44
C VAL A 144 11.44 -17.91 41.83
N VAL A 145 10.65 -17.70 42.88
CA VAL A 145 11.15 -17.66 44.26
C VAL A 145 11.61 -19.04 44.74
N TRP A 146 10.97 -20.11 44.28
CA TRP A 146 11.33 -21.49 44.62
C TRP A 146 12.56 -22.00 43.86
N ALA A 147 12.85 -21.43 42.68
CA ALA A 147 13.95 -21.86 41.82
C ALA A 147 15.32 -21.59 42.49
N PRO A 148 16.16 -22.63 42.70
CA PRO A 148 17.40 -22.51 43.49
C PRO A 148 18.53 -21.72 42.79
N PHE A 149 18.36 -21.38 41.51
CA PHE A 149 19.37 -20.74 40.66
C PHE A 149 19.12 -19.24 40.41
N ILE A 150 18.00 -18.69 40.88
CA ILE A 150 17.68 -17.26 40.76
C ILE A 150 17.92 -16.62 42.12
N PRO A 151 18.92 -15.74 42.29
CA PRO A 151 19.26 -15.14 43.59
C PRO A 151 18.28 -14.03 43.96
N ILE A 152 16.98 -14.35 44.06
CA ILE A 152 15.90 -13.44 44.42
C ILE A 152 15.11 -14.08 45.55
N TRP A 153 15.46 -13.74 46.79
CA TRP A 153 14.89 -14.36 48.00
C TRP A 153 13.68 -13.61 48.56
N SER A 154 13.30 -12.48 47.96
CA SER A 154 12.12 -11.72 48.40
C SER A 154 10.84 -12.31 47.80
N LYS A 155 9.90 -12.63 48.70
CA LYS A 155 8.53 -13.05 48.33
C LYS A 155 7.72 -11.91 47.70
N ASP A 156 8.19 -10.67 47.82
CA ASP A 156 7.54 -9.50 47.24
C ASP A 156 7.53 -9.55 45.71
N VAL A 157 8.37 -10.40 45.10
CA VAL A 157 8.42 -10.61 43.65
C VAL A 157 7.21 -11.37 43.11
N VAL A 158 6.45 -12.08 43.95
CA VAL A 158 5.21 -12.73 43.48
C VAL A 158 4.13 -11.70 43.10
N LEU A 159 4.07 -10.59 43.85
CA LEU A 159 3.07 -9.52 43.64
C LEU A 159 3.15 -8.87 42.24
N PRO A 160 4.31 -8.40 41.73
CA PRO A 160 4.39 -7.83 40.39
C PRO A 160 4.06 -8.85 39.31
N PHE A 161 4.36 -10.14 39.49
CA PHE A 161 3.94 -11.18 38.55
C PHE A 161 2.42 -11.40 38.55
N ALA A 162 1.77 -11.35 39.72
CA ALA A 162 0.31 -11.42 39.84
C ALA A 162 -0.36 -10.23 39.12
N VAL A 163 0.14 -9.01 39.38
CA VAL A 163 -0.34 -7.79 38.72
C VAL A 163 -0.10 -7.88 37.20
N ALA A 164 1.10 -8.29 36.77
CA ALA A 164 1.40 -8.46 35.35
C ALA A 164 0.47 -9.48 34.67
N GLY A 165 0.16 -10.59 35.34
CA GLY A 165 -0.81 -11.58 34.89
C GLY A 165 -2.21 -10.98 34.73
N LEU A 166 -2.67 -10.19 35.70
CA LEU A 166 -3.97 -9.53 35.63
C LEU A 166 -4.06 -8.53 34.46
N PHE A 167 -2.97 -7.84 34.16
CA PHE A 167 -2.87 -6.89 33.04
C PHE A 167 -2.59 -7.53 31.69
N PHE A 168 -2.25 -8.82 31.65
CA PHE A 168 -1.88 -9.53 30.43
C PHE A 168 -2.93 -9.46 29.31
N PRO A 169 -4.26 -9.56 29.57
CA PRO A 169 -5.28 -9.38 28.53
C PRO A 169 -5.21 -8.00 27.84
N ASN A 170 -4.97 -6.93 28.62
CA ASN A 170 -4.82 -5.57 28.08
C ASN A 170 -3.53 -5.44 27.23
N LEU A 171 -2.44 -6.07 27.67
CA LEU A 171 -1.20 -6.11 26.89
C LEU A 171 -1.42 -6.84 25.57
N ARG A 172 -2.16 -7.94 25.57
CA ARG A 172 -2.50 -8.70 24.37
C ARG A 172 -3.35 -7.89 23.39
N GLN A 173 -4.33 -7.12 23.88
CA GLN A 173 -5.08 -6.16 23.07
C GLN A 173 -4.15 -5.13 22.43
N TYR A 174 -3.27 -4.50 23.23
CA TYR A 174 -2.31 -3.52 22.74
C TYR A 174 -1.40 -4.08 21.64
N LEU A 175 -0.82 -5.27 21.85
CA LEU A 175 0.04 -5.92 20.86
C LEU A 175 -0.72 -6.30 19.59
N SER A 176 -1.98 -6.72 19.72
CA SER A 176 -2.84 -7.03 18.59
C SER A 176 -3.13 -5.78 17.74
N MET A 177 -3.43 -4.65 18.38
CA MET A 177 -3.61 -3.35 17.71
C MET A 177 -2.33 -2.93 16.97
N ARG A 178 -1.17 -3.00 17.64
CA ARG A 178 0.13 -2.69 17.01
C ARG A 178 0.49 -3.60 15.85
N ARG A 179 0.07 -4.87 15.89
CA ARG A 179 0.27 -5.79 14.78
C ARG A 179 -0.67 -5.43 13.61
N TYR A 180 -1.92 -5.13 13.92
CA TYR A 180 -2.92 -4.70 12.94
C TYR A 180 -2.49 -3.43 12.19
N GLU A 181 -2.12 -2.37 12.92
CA GLU A 181 -1.60 -1.12 12.35
C GLU A 181 -0.42 -1.39 11.40
N ARG A 182 0.51 -2.27 11.79
CA ARG A 182 1.67 -2.64 10.96
C ARG A 182 1.27 -3.39 9.70
N GLU A 183 0.36 -4.36 9.79
CA GLU A 183 -0.12 -5.14 8.65
C GLU A 183 -0.88 -4.24 7.65
N LEU A 184 -1.67 -3.29 8.16
CA LEU A 184 -2.41 -2.33 7.34
C LEU A 184 -1.47 -1.33 6.64
N ASN A 185 -0.49 -0.77 7.35
CA ASN A 185 0.53 0.10 6.75
C ASN A 185 1.36 -0.64 5.68
N GLN A 186 1.71 -1.90 5.91
CA GLN A 186 2.39 -2.73 4.91
C GLN A 186 1.53 -2.97 3.68
N LEU A 187 0.22 -3.12 3.85
CA LEU A 187 -0.73 -3.28 2.76
C LEU A 187 -0.79 -2.01 1.90
N VAL A 188 -0.93 -0.83 2.52
CA VAL A 188 -0.87 0.49 1.83
C VAL A 188 0.44 0.62 1.06
N SER A 189 1.58 0.45 1.75
CA SER A 189 2.90 0.62 1.12
C SER A 189 3.16 -0.38 -0.02
N ARG A 190 2.52 -1.56 -0.01
CA ARG A 190 2.60 -2.52 -1.12
C ARG A 190 1.70 -2.08 -2.27
N ALA A 191 0.48 -1.65 -1.99
CA ALA A 191 -0.45 -1.17 -3.01
C ALA A 191 0.11 0.06 -3.74
N ASP A 192 0.62 1.06 -3.01
CA ASP A 192 1.21 2.28 -3.60
C ASP A 192 2.42 1.95 -4.46
N ARG A 193 3.25 0.97 -4.05
CA ARG A 193 4.39 0.53 -4.88
C ARG A 193 3.96 -0.15 -6.17
N GLU A 194 2.89 -0.94 -6.15
CA GLU A 194 2.37 -1.58 -7.36
C GLU A 194 1.70 -0.55 -8.29
N ILE A 195 0.95 0.41 -7.74
CA ILE A 195 0.38 1.52 -8.51
C ILE A 195 1.50 2.37 -9.12
N GLY A 196 2.53 2.74 -8.35
CA GLY A 196 3.69 3.48 -8.87
C GLY A 196 4.46 2.72 -9.96
N ARG A 197 4.48 1.38 -9.91
CA ARG A 197 5.05 0.56 -10.99
C ARG A 197 4.19 0.65 -12.26
N ILE A 198 2.86 0.60 -12.12
CA ILE A 198 1.94 0.76 -13.25
C ILE A 198 2.13 2.16 -13.85
N ASP A 199 2.17 3.19 -13.00
CA ASP A 199 2.37 4.58 -13.38
C ASP A 199 3.67 4.80 -14.17
N THR A 200 4.80 4.32 -13.63
CA THR A 200 6.10 4.38 -14.31
C THR A 200 6.08 3.69 -15.68
N ALA A 201 5.35 2.57 -15.80
CA ALA A 201 5.21 1.87 -17.07
C ALA A 201 4.44 2.71 -18.10
N TYR A 202 3.44 3.49 -17.68
CA TYR A 202 2.69 4.38 -18.56
C TYR A 202 3.50 5.63 -18.96
N LEU A 203 4.26 6.21 -18.04
CA LEU A 203 5.16 7.32 -18.34
C LEU A 203 6.23 6.92 -19.35
N THR A 204 6.88 5.77 -19.13
CA THR A 204 7.91 5.26 -20.05
C THR A 204 7.36 4.82 -21.40
N SER A 205 6.15 4.24 -21.46
CA SER A 205 5.51 3.93 -22.74
C SER A 205 5.08 5.19 -23.50
N GLY A 206 4.57 6.20 -22.81
CA GLY A 206 4.18 7.47 -23.41
C GLY A 206 5.38 8.27 -23.93
N GLU A 207 6.51 8.25 -23.21
CA GLU A 207 7.78 8.83 -23.68
C GLU A 207 8.32 8.11 -24.92
N ALA A 208 8.25 6.77 -24.94
CA ALA A 208 8.70 5.98 -26.09
C ALA A 208 7.83 6.19 -27.34
N GLU A 209 6.51 6.34 -27.18
CA GLU A 209 5.61 6.72 -28.28
C GLU A 209 5.87 8.15 -28.75
N ALA A 210 6.06 9.11 -27.84
CA ALA A 210 6.37 10.49 -28.19
C ALA A 210 7.76 10.67 -28.84
N GLU A 211 8.74 9.82 -28.51
CA GLU A 211 10.03 9.76 -29.20
C GLU A 211 9.92 9.14 -30.59
N ARG A 212 9.08 8.11 -30.77
CA ARG A 212 8.79 7.56 -32.11
C ARG A 212 8.08 8.57 -32.99
N ASP A 213 7.06 9.24 -32.49
CA ASP A 213 6.35 10.28 -33.25
C ASP A 213 7.27 11.46 -33.61
N ARG A 214 8.19 11.85 -32.70
CA ARG A 214 9.23 12.85 -33.02
C ARG A 214 10.26 12.33 -34.02
N GLY A 215 10.63 11.06 -33.94
CA GLY A 215 11.52 10.39 -34.88
C GLY A 215 10.91 10.32 -36.27
N GLU A 216 9.66 9.87 -36.38
CA GLU A 216 8.90 9.82 -37.63
C GLU A 216 8.63 11.21 -38.21
N ALA A 217 8.33 12.22 -37.38
CA ALA A 217 8.19 13.60 -37.84
C ALA A 217 9.53 14.22 -38.28
N SER A 218 10.63 13.85 -37.63
CA SER A 218 11.99 14.26 -38.02
C SER A 218 12.45 13.54 -39.28
N GLU A 219 12.09 12.28 -39.46
CA GLU A 219 12.41 11.46 -40.64
C GLU A 219 11.56 11.85 -41.85
N ALA A 220 10.28 12.17 -41.64
CA ALA A 220 9.42 12.80 -42.65
C ALA A 220 9.88 14.23 -43.03
N ALA A 221 10.60 14.92 -42.14
CA ALA A 221 11.27 16.18 -42.46
C ALA A 221 12.64 15.97 -43.16
N LEU A 222 13.19 14.75 -43.18
CA LEU A 222 14.54 14.43 -43.68
C LEU A 222 14.57 13.56 -44.96
N GLU A 223 13.46 13.02 -45.47
CA GLU A 223 13.41 12.39 -46.80
C GLU A 223 12.47 13.12 -47.79
N PRO A 224 12.85 13.24 -49.07
CA PRO A 224 14.10 13.79 -49.58
C PRO A 224 13.84 15.02 -50.48
N GLU A 225 14.85 15.87 -50.67
CA GLU A 225 14.87 16.82 -51.80
C GLU A 225 14.48 16.05 -53.07
N SER A 226 13.40 16.48 -53.73
CA SER A 226 12.92 15.83 -54.95
C SER A 226 14.09 15.68 -55.93
N PRO A 227 14.11 14.61 -56.75
CA PRO A 227 15.15 14.45 -57.77
C PRO A 227 15.27 15.68 -58.69
N GLU A 228 14.18 16.42 -58.86
CA GLU A 228 14.13 17.74 -59.52
C GLU A 228 14.95 18.83 -58.82
N ALA A 229 14.90 18.92 -57.49
CA ALA A 229 15.67 19.91 -56.72
C ALA A 229 17.18 19.62 -56.75
N ALA A 230 17.56 18.34 -56.71
CA ALA A 230 18.95 17.91 -56.89
C ALA A 230 19.45 18.18 -58.32
N GLU A 231 18.61 17.97 -59.34
CA GLU A 231 18.95 18.24 -60.74
C GLU A 231 19.02 19.75 -61.03
N ALA A 232 18.14 20.55 -60.45
CA ALA A 232 18.17 22.01 -60.54
C ALA A 232 19.46 22.60 -59.96
N ARG A 233 19.93 22.08 -58.82
CA ARG A 233 21.23 22.49 -58.24
C ARG A 233 22.41 22.08 -59.09
N ARG A 234 22.39 20.89 -59.70
CA ARG A 234 23.43 20.45 -60.65
C ARG A 234 23.46 21.33 -61.90
N ARG A 235 22.31 21.73 -62.44
CA ARG A 235 22.22 22.66 -63.57
C ARG A 235 22.71 24.06 -63.21
N LEU A 236 22.40 24.54 -62.01
CA LEU A 236 22.86 25.84 -61.53
C LEU A 236 24.37 25.86 -61.26
N ALA A 237 24.92 24.77 -60.69
CA ALA A 237 26.36 24.60 -60.53
C ALA A 237 27.09 24.48 -61.87
N ALA A 238 26.52 23.78 -62.85
CA ALA A 238 27.07 23.68 -64.20
C ALA A 238 27.03 25.04 -64.93
N ALA A 239 25.95 25.82 -64.76
CA ALA A 239 25.83 27.16 -65.32
C ALA A 239 26.83 28.14 -64.71
N LEU A 240 27.05 28.08 -63.38
CA LEU A 240 28.06 28.90 -62.69
C LEU A 240 29.49 28.51 -63.12
N ALA A 241 29.77 27.21 -63.30
CA ALA A 241 31.07 26.74 -63.78
C ALA A 241 31.33 27.11 -65.25
N ALA A 242 30.29 27.17 -66.08
CA ALA A 242 30.38 27.64 -67.46
C ALA A 242 30.61 29.16 -67.53
N ALA A 243 29.94 29.94 -66.67
CA ALA A 243 30.16 31.38 -66.55
C ALA A 243 31.59 31.72 -66.09
N ALA A 244 32.18 30.90 -65.21
CA ALA A 244 33.56 31.07 -64.75
C ALA A 244 34.63 30.70 -65.80
N LYS A 245 34.25 30.02 -66.90
CA LYS A 245 35.16 29.61 -67.99
C LYS A 245 35.03 30.47 -69.25
N GLY A 246 34.11 31.43 -69.26
CA GLY A 246 33.85 32.32 -70.39
C GLY A 246 34.20 33.76 -70.09
N ASP A 247 35.49 34.05 -69.93
CA ASP A 247 36.05 35.38 -70.21
C ASP A 247 37.33 35.17 -71.04
N PRO A 248 37.41 35.71 -72.28
CA PRO A 248 38.60 35.62 -73.14
C PRO A 248 39.77 36.50 -72.66
#